data_AF-A0A530LA78-F1
#
_entry.id   AF-A0A530LA78-F1
#
_cell.length_a   1.000
_cell.length_b   1.000
_cell.length_c   1.000
_cell.angle_alpha   90.00
_cell.angle_beta   90.00
_cell.angle_gamma   90.00
#
_symmetry.space_group_name_H-M   'P 1'
#
loop_
_entity.id
_entity.type
_entity.pdbx_description
1 polymer ?
#
loop_
_entity_poly.entity_id
_entity_poly.type
_entity_poly.pdbx_seq_one_letter_code
_entity_poly.pdbx_strand_id
1 'polypeptide(L)' 'GRPGGNRQRQAAAKPTDGSRTLYLLENGRPHPVNVRVGSTDGELTEIVSGLEEGAQVITASQQRS' A
#
# COMPACT_ATOMS: atom_id res chain seq x y z
N GLY A 1 -39.95 8.42 -0.82
CA GLY A 1 -39.30 7.10 -0.73
C GLY A 1 -37.80 7.29 -0.70
N ARG A 2 -37.11 6.51 0.13
CA ARG A 2 -35.75 6.72 0.69
C ARG A 2 -34.65 7.21 -0.30
N PRO A 3 -33.81 8.18 0.10
CA PRO A 3 -32.68 8.65 -0.70
C PRO A 3 -31.61 7.57 -0.85
N GLY A 4 -31.12 7.42 -2.08
CA GLY A 4 -30.10 6.45 -2.45
C GLY A 4 -28.75 6.76 -1.83
N GLY A 5 -28.45 6.05 -0.73
CA GLY A 5 -27.19 5.35 -0.51
C GLY A 5 -25.88 6.11 -0.70
N ASN A 6 -25.38 6.64 0.42
CA ASN A 6 -23.97 6.75 0.78
C ASN A 6 -23.13 5.56 0.26
N ARG A 7 -22.57 5.66 -0.95
CA ARG A 7 -21.67 4.64 -1.49
C ARG A 7 -20.53 5.17 -2.36
N GLN A 8 -20.23 6.47 -2.29
CA GLN A 8 -18.85 6.89 -2.45
C GLN A 8 -18.13 6.48 -1.18
N ARG A 9 -17.64 5.24 -1.25
CA ARG A 9 -16.57 4.67 -0.46
C ARG A 9 -15.71 5.82 0.06
N GLN A 10 -15.66 5.94 1.38
CA GLN A 10 -14.65 6.71 2.06
C GLN A 10 -13.33 6.38 1.37
N ALA A 11 -12.90 7.24 0.46
CA ALA A 11 -11.54 7.28 0.02
C ALA A 11 -10.83 7.62 1.32
N ALA A 12 -10.32 6.60 2.01
CA ALA A 12 -9.39 6.79 3.11
C ALA A 12 -8.41 7.84 2.58
N ALA A 13 -8.47 9.04 3.17
CA ALA A 13 -7.75 10.19 2.65
C ALA A 13 -6.32 9.71 2.44
N LYS A 14 -5.86 9.70 1.17
CA LYS A 14 -4.48 9.33 0.88
C LYS A 14 -3.63 10.22 1.80
N PRO A 15 -2.75 9.66 2.63
CA PRO A 15 -1.89 10.47 3.48
C PRO A 15 -1.23 11.53 2.59
N THR A 16 -1.44 12.80 2.93
CA THR A 16 -1.04 13.95 2.12
C THR A 16 0.47 14.16 2.11
N ASP A 17 1.18 13.43 2.97
CA ASP A 17 2.63 13.47 3.14
C ASP A 17 3.37 12.40 2.32
N GLY A 18 2.66 11.59 1.54
CA GLY A 18 3.24 10.49 0.77
C GLY A 18 3.48 9.22 1.57
N SER A 19 3.02 9.13 2.82
CA SER A 19 3.14 7.90 3.62
C SER A 19 2.19 6.80 3.13
N ARG A 20 2.68 5.55 3.14
CA ARG A 20 1.92 4.35 2.77
C ARG A 20 2.37 3.16 3.61
N THR A 21 1.49 2.17 3.77
CA THR A 21 1.86 0.88 4.35
C THR A 21 2.19 -0.10 3.23
N LEU A 22 3.38 -0.70 3.29
CA LEU A 22 3.77 -1.88 2.51
C LEU A 22 3.88 -3.09 3.44
N TYR A 23 4.03 -4.28 2.84
CA TYR A 23 4.22 -5.51 3.60
C TYR A 23 5.53 -6.18 3.19
N LEU A 24 6.35 -6.48 4.19
CA LEU A 24 7.52 -7.34 4.04
C LEU A 24 7.14 -8.79 4.27
N LEU A 25 7.82 -9.71 3.60
CA LEU A 25 7.75 -11.12 3.89
C LEU A 25 8.82 -11.46 4.93
N GLU A 26 8.39 -11.70 6.16
CA GLU A 26 9.28 -12.09 7.26
C GLU A 26 8.80 -13.39 7.87
N ASN A 27 9.69 -14.39 7.94
CA ASN A 27 9.38 -15.70 8.52
C ASN A 27 8.10 -16.34 7.93
N GLY A 28 7.89 -16.14 6.62
CA GLY A 28 6.73 -16.66 5.89
C GLY A 28 5.42 -15.91 6.15
N ARG A 29 5.45 -14.74 6.79
CA ARG A 29 4.26 -13.95 7.13
C ARG A 29 4.40 -12.50 6.65
N PRO A 30 3.30 -11.83 6.24
CA PRO A 30 3.33 -10.40 5.95
C PRO A 30 3.56 -9.56 7.22
N HIS A 31 4.58 -8.71 7.23
CA HIS A 31 4.86 -7.72 8.26
C HIS A 31 4.57 -6.31 7.71
N PRO A 32 3.66 -5.51 8.30
CA PRO A 32 3.36 -4.16 7.84
C PRO A 32 4.52 -3.19 8.15
N VAL A 33 4.89 -2.35 7.19
CA VAL A 33 5.90 -1.30 7.35
C VAL A 33 5.39 0.00 6.76
N ASN A 34 5.67 1.13 7.42
CA ASN A 34 5.35 2.45 6.90
C ASN A 34 6.52 2.96 6.04
N VAL A 35 6.19 3.38 4.83
CA VAL A 35 7.13 3.91 3.86
C VAL A 35 6.69 5.30 3.42
N ARG A 36 7.63 6.07 2.86
CA ARG A 36 7.32 7.29 2.12
C ARG A 36 7.55 7.05 0.65
N VAL A 37 6.54 7.38 -0.15
CA VAL A 37 6.54 7.22 -1.60
C VAL A 37 6.99 8.52 -2.26
N GLY A 38 7.83 8.41 -3.29
CA GLY A 38 8.28 9.49 -4.16
C GLY A 38 7.49 9.54 -5.48
N SER A 39 8.21 9.65 -6.59
CA SER A 39 7.60 9.73 -7.92
C SER A 39 7.13 8.36 -8.42
N THR A 40 6.19 8.36 -9.36
CA THR A 40 5.76 7.16 -10.09
C THR A 40 5.55 7.49 -11.56
N ASP A 41 5.89 6.55 -12.43
CA ASP A 41 5.63 6.63 -13.88
C ASP A 41 4.38 5.83 -14.29
N GLY A 42 3.67 5.23 -13.33
CA GLY A 42 2.50 4.38 -13.54
C GLY A 42 2.79 2.88 -13.60
N GLU A 43 4.05 2.49 -13.79
CA GLU A 43 4.51 1.10 -13.73
C GLU A 43 5.34 0.87 -12.45
N LEU A 44 6.26 1.78 -12.17
CA LEU A 44 7.14 1.77 -11.01
C LEU A 44 6.81 2.93 -10.08
N THR A 45 7.01 2.70 -8.78
CA THR A 45 6.83 3.70 -7.73
C THR A 45 8.08 3.74 -6.88
N GLU A 46 8.66 4.92 -6.75
CA GLU A 46 9.84 5.16 -5.93
C GLU A 46 9.49 5.13 -4.43
N ILE A 47 10.35 4.49 -3.63
CA ILE A 47 10.30 4.56 -2.17
C ILE A 47 11.50 5.37 -1.69
N VAL A 48 11.23 6.51 -1.05
CA VAL A 48 12.28 7.45 -0.60
C VAL A 48 12.74 7.18 0.84
N SER A 49 11.96 6.45 1.63
CA SER A 49 12.33 6.02 3.00
C SER A 49 11.43 4.90 3.54
N GLY A 50 11.91 4.20 4.56
CA GLY A 50 11.14 3.18 5.30
C GLY A 50 11.39 1.74 4.88
N LEU A 51 12.38 1.51 4.01
CA LEU A 51 12.87 0.19 3.61
C LEU A 51 14.39 0.17 3.63
N GLU A 52 14.94 -1.01 3.85
CA GLU A 52 16.37 -1.30 3.72
C GLU A 52 16.62 -2.13 2.46
N GLU A 53 17.83 -2.04 1.91
CA GLU A 53 18.24 -2.87 0.77
C GLU A 53 18.18 -4.36 1.15
N GLY A 54 17.67 -5.19 0.23
CA GLY A 54 17.50 -6.63 0.46
C GLY A 54 16.19 -7.03 1.17
N ALA A 55 15.36 -6.07 1.61
CA ALA A 55 14.05 -6.36 2.17
C ALA A 55 13.15 -7.10 1.15
N GLN A 56 12.50 -8.18 1.59
CA GLN A 56 11.57 -8.94 0.73
C GLN A 56 10.18 -8.30 0.76
N VAL A 57 9.86 -7.49 -0.25
CA VAL A 57 8.56 -6.82 -0.35
C VAL A 57 7.54 -7.70 -1.06
N ILE A 58 6.33 -7.79 -0.51
CA ILE A 58 5.21 -8.48 -1.17
C ILE A 58 4.61 -7.54 -2.23
N THR A 59 4.72 -7.92 -3.51
CA THR A 59 4.21 -7.12 -4.64
C THR A 59 2.89 -7.65 -5.22
N ALA A 60 2.55 -8.90 -4.94
CA ALA A 60 1.28 -9.50 -5.34
C ALA A 60 0.88 -10.64 -4.38
N SER A 61 -0.42 -10.90 -4.29
CA SER A 61 -0.97 -12.07 -3.63
C SER A 61 -2.11 -12.63 -4.47
N GLN A 62 -2.19 -13.94 -4.58
CA GLN A 62 -3.27 -14.62 -5.27
C GLN A 62 -3.98 -15.54 -4.29
N GLN A 63 -5.30 -15.48 -4.25
CA GLN A 63 -6.11 -16.48 -3.57
C GLN A 63 -6.45 -17.56 -4.60
N ARG A 64 -5.93 -18.78 -4.41
CA ARG A 64 -6.40 -19.93 -5.18
C ARG A 64 -7.66 -20.49 -4.52
N SER A 65 -8.68 -20.75 -5.34
CA SER A 65 -9.90 -21.48 -5.00
C SER A 65 -9.71 -22.98 -5.17
#